data_AF-A0A399S0N6-F1
#
_entry.id   AF-A0A399S0N6-F1
#
_cell.length_a   1.000
_cell.length_b   1.000
_cell.length_c   1.000
_cell.angle_alpha   90.00
_cell.angle_beta   90.00
_cell.angle_gamma   90.00
#
_symmetry.space_group_name_H-M   'P 1'
#
loop_
_entity.id
_entity.type
_entity.pdbx_description
1 polymer ?
#
loop_
_entity_poly.entity_id
_entity_poly.type
_entity_poly.pdbx_seq_one_letter_code
_entity_poly.pdbx_strand_id
1 'polypeptide(L)'
;MIKSKYLFLLLFCLMLGYTSRAQTGNGQGRYFVQLQNGQIVYANKVQYKSPIFKSNHFLLDDSLKYNPSVVSVFQNEDGFFARVEAGNSYDSFAKRITDGPRIDRFYTSRTTYDYGYGYNPYGYGGPRTSRKRIYFFSKDEGPLYIMDYDNLEMALADNASSMALLSRYKKDKLINTGVSIVGAGLLAVGAIKSVNDSQEVNGSTSVNISPMMYAGAGILGAQLVINLFKKDKLTQAVEVYNYQLKQ
;
A
#
# COMPACT_ATOMS: atom_id res chain seq x y z
N MET A 1 19.75 60.12 15.36
CA MET A 1 18.42 59.64 15.79
C MET A 1 17.79 58.54 14.89
N ILE A 2 18.47 58.00 13.87
CA ILE A 2 17.87 57.08 12.88
C ILE A 2 18.12 55.57 13.19
N LYS A 3 19.14 55.24 13.99
CA LYS A 3 19.53 53.85 14.28
C LYS A 3 18.56 53.07 15.18
N SER A 4 17.78 53.77 16.03
CA SER A 4 16.90 53.10 17.01
C SER A 4 15.62 52.50 16.40
N LYS A 5 15.14 53.03 15.26
CA LYS A 5 13.88 52.58 14.65
C LYS A 5 14.03 51.26 13.90
N TYR A 6 15.16 51.04 13.23
CA TYR A 6 15.45 49.79 12.53
C TYR A 6 15.80 48.64 13.48
N LEU A 7 16.36 48.96 14.66
CA LEU A 7 16.63 47.97 15.69
C LEU A 7 15.33 47.31 16.19
N PHE A 8 14.28 48.09 16.39
CA PHE A 8 12.98 47.59 16.83
C PHE A 8 12.31 46.70 15.77
N LEU A 9 12.42 47.05 14.49
CA LEU A 9 11.88 46.26 13.38
C LEU A 9 12.58 44.89 13.27
N LEU A 10 13.91 44.87 13.43
CA LEU A 10 14.72 43.65 13.37
C LEU A 10 14.44 42.73 14.58
N LEU A 11 14.22 43.32 15.76
CA LEU A 11 13.82 42.59 16.96
C LEU A 11 12.41 41.99 16.82
N PHE A 12 11.48 42.70 16.17
CA PHE A 12 10.13 42.22 15.89
C PHE A 12 10.12 41.06 14.86
N CYS A 13 10.94 41.13 13.80
CA CYS A 13 11.12 40.03 12.85
C CYS A 13 11.75 38.79 13.50
N LEU A 14 12.69 38.96 14.44
CA LEU A 14 13.26 37.84 15.19
C LEU A 14 12.21 37.19 16.11
N MET A 15 11.37 37.97 16.79
CA MET A 15 10.29 37.46 17.65
C MET A 15 9.21 36.67 16.87
N LEU A 16 8.92 37.04 15.62
CA LEU A 16 8.00 36.28 14.76
C LEU A 16 8.57 34.91 14.35
N GLY A 17 9.90 34.74 14.34
CA GLY A 17 10.54 33.46 14.07
C GLY A 17 10.53 32.47 15.26
N TYR A 18 10.31 32.97 16.49
CA TYR A 18 10.28 32.11 17.69
C TYR A 18 8.93 31.42 17.90
N THR A 19 7.82 31.95 17.36
CA THR A 19 6.49 31.33 17.50
C THR A 19 6.30 30.11 16.60
N SER A 20 7.14 29.94 15.57
CA SER A 20 7.07 28.79 14.65
C SER A 20 7.65 27.50 15.25
N ARG A 21 8.34 27.57 16.40
CA ARG A 21 8.91 26.39 17.09
C ARG A 21 8.06 25.86 18.25
N ALA A 22 6.88 26.42 18.50
CA ALA A 22 6.02 25.99 19.60
C ALA A 22 5.07 24.82 19.25
N GLN A 23 5.03 24.33 18.00
CA GLN A 23 4.19 23.18 17.61
C GLN A 23 4.94 21.84 17.54
N THR A 24 6.20 21.80 17.98
CA THR A 24 6.98 20.55 18.15
C THR A 24 7.28 20.27 19.62
N GLY A 25 6.39 20.72 20.51
CA GLY A 25 6.47 20.51 21.95
C GLY A 25 5.71 19.25 22.37
N ASN A 26 6.45 18.27 22.88
CA ASN A 26 5.96 17.18 23.73
C ASN A 26 5.13 17.74 24.92
N GLY A 27 3.82 17.90 24.74
CA GLY A 27 2.93 18.43 25.78
C GLY A 27 1.47 18.02 25.62
N GLN A 28 1.05 17.06 26.46
CA GLN A 28 -0.32 16.85 26.99
C GLN A 28 -1.40 16.20 26.10
N GLY A 29 -0.99 15.24 25.27
CA GLY A 29 -1.81 14.10 24.85
C GLY A 29 -0.95 13.14 24.05
N ARG A 30 -0.89 11.86 24.43
CA ARG A 30 -0.12 10.83 23.67
C ARG A 30 -0.70 10.64 22.26
N TYR A 31 -1.96 10.99 22.11
CA TYR A 31 -2.78 10.80 20.92
C TYR A 31 -3.34 12.14 20.46
N PHE A 32 -3.58 12.26 19.17
CA PHE A 32 -4.07 13.51 18.60
C PHE A 32 -4.89 13.26 17.35
N VAL A 33 -5.69 14.27 17.01
CA VAL A 33 -6.39 14.37 15.73
C VAL A 33 -6.00 15.70 15.10
N GLN A 34 -5.46 15.65 13.89
CA GLN A 34 -5.22 16.82 13.07
C GLN A 34 -6.38 17.00 12.09
N LEU A 35 -6.91 18.20 12.07
CA LEU A 35 -7.99 18.59 11.19
C LEU A 35 -7.46 19.09 9.84
N GLN A 36 -8.30 19.10 8.81
CA GLN A 36 -7.96 19.58 7.46
C GLN A 36 -7.55 21.06 7.44
N ASN A 37 -8.01 21.85 8.42
CA ASN A 37 -7.60 23.25 8.59
C ASN A 37 -6.23 23.40 9.28
N GLY A 38 -5.54 22.29 9.56
CA GLY A 38 -4.23 22.27 10.24
C GLY A 38 -4.30 22.28 11.76
N GLN A 39 -5.48 22.44 12.37
CA GLN A 39 -5.63 22.43 13.83
C GLN A 39 -5.36 21.04 14.40
N ILE A 40 -4.50 20.95 15.41
CA ILE A 40 -4.20 19.71 16.14
C ILE A 40 -4.95 19.74 17.48
N VAL A 41 -5.72 18.68 17.74
CA VAL A 41 -6.45 18.47 18.99
C VAL A 41 -5.84 17.27 19.69
N TYR A 42 -5.20 17.51 20.83
CA TYR A 42 -4.61 16.47 21.67
C TYR A 42 -5.66 15.84 22.58
N ALA A 43 -5.49 14.55 22.87
CA ALA A 43 -6.36 13.79 23.75
C ALA A 43 -5.56 12.68 24.46
N ASN A 44 -6.08 12.20 25.60
CA ASN A 44 -5.55 11.00 26.26
C ASN A 44 -6.01 9.72 25.57
N LYS A 45 -7.10 9.78 24.80
CA LYS A 45 -7.69 8.64 24.09
C LYS A 45 -8.36 9.10 22.80
N VAL A 46 -8.00 8.47 21.67
CA VAL A 46 -8.60 8.70 20.36
C VAL A 46 -9.19 7.39 19.85
N GLN A 47 -10.51 7.37 19.58
CA GLN A 47 -11.21 6.21 19.05
C GLN A 47 -11.92 6.54 17.74
N TYR A 48 -11.72 5.70 16.72
CA TYR A 48 -12.51 5.74 15.50
C TYR A 48 -13.69 4.77 15.63
N LYS A 49 -14.92 5.29 15.66
CA LYS A 49 -16.14 4.50 15.80
C LYS A 49 -16.94 4.51 14.49
N SER A 50 -17.34 3.31 14.06
CA SER A 50 -18.20 3.10 12.89
C SER A 50 -19.46 2.34 13.29
N PRO A 51 -20.46 3.01 13.89
CA PRO A 51 -21.70 2.35 14.32
C PRO A 51 -22.55 1.94 13.11
N ILE A 52 -23.26 0.81 13.22
CA ILE A 52 -24.03 0.22 12.10
C ILE A 52 -25.12 1.17 11.55
N PHE A 53 -25.71 2.01 12.41
CA PHE A 53 -26.83 2.89 12.06
C PHE A 53 -26.52 4.39 12.21
N LYS A 54 -25.27 4.77 12.48
CA LYS A 54 -24.88 6.17 12.67
C LYS A 54 -23.68 6.50 11.80
N SER A 55 -23.45 7.79 11.55
CA SER A 55 -22.24 8.23 10.89
C SER A 55 -21.00 7.86 11.72
N ASN A 56 -19.95 7.47 10.99
CA ASN A 56 -18.64 7.27 11.56
C ASN A 56 -18.18 8.57 12.24
N HIS A 57 -17.46 8.47 13.36
CA HIS A 57 -16.94 9.63 14.07
C HIS A 57 -15.70 9.25 14.89
N PHE A 58 -14.83 10.24 15.07
CA PHE A 58 -13.77 10.19 16.06
C PHE A 58 -14.32 10.63 17.41
N LEU A 59 -13.94 9.91 18.46
CA LEU A 59 -14.25 10.23 19.85
C LEU A 59 -12.94 10.47 20.60
N LEU A 60 -12.80 11.69 21.13
CA LEU A 60 -11.64 12.15 21.91
C LEU A 60 -12.07 12.28 23.37
N ASP A 61 -11.31 11.65 24.27
CA ASP A 61 -11.56 11.65 25.73
C ASP A 61 -13.03 11.41 26.09
N ASP A 62 -13.65 10.47 25.36
CA ASP A 62 -15.02 10.00 25.51
C ASP A 62 -16.14 11.07 25.37
N SER A 63 -15.81 12.31 25.01
CA SER A 63 -16.76 13.45 24.97
C SER A 63 -16.76 14.20 23.63
N LEU A 64 -15.58 14.55 23.11
CA LEU A 64 -15.41 15.35 21.91
C LEU A 64 -15.57 14.50 20.65
N LYS A 65 -16.46 14.93 19.75
CA LYS A 65 -16.77 14.19 18.51
C LYS A 65 -16.35 14.97 17.28
N TYR A 66 -15.60 14.33 16.39
CA TYR A 66 -15.24 14.88 15.09
C TYR A 66 -15.76 14.00 13.95
N ASN A 67 -16.32 14.63 12.92
CA ASN A 67 -16.66 13.93 11.68
C ASN A 67 -15.36 13.44 11.04
N PRO A 68 -15.30 12.21 10.51
CA PRO A 68 -14.12 11.74 9.84
C PRO A 68 -13.74 12.67 8.69
N SER A 69 -14.68 13.23 7.94
CA SER A 69 -14.39 14.12 6.79
C SER A 69 -13.47 15.29 7.11
N VAL A 70 -13.49 15.82 8.34
CA VAL A 70 -12.66 16.96 8.74
C VAL A 70 -11.27 16.57 9.26
N VAL A 71 -10.99 15.27 9.41
CA VAL A 71 -9.73 14.77 9.96
C VAL A 71 -8.74 14.45 8.84
N SER A 72 -7.57 15.06 8.84
CA SER A 72 -6.49 14.75 7.89
C SER A 72 -5.59 13.62 8.39
N VAL A 73 -5.18 13.68 9.65
CA VAL A 73 -4.26 12.73 10.29
C VAL A 73 -4.74 12.47 11.71
N PHE A 74 -4.51 11.27 12.23
CA PHE A 74 -4.69 11.01 13.66
C PHE A 74 -3.66 9.99 14.16
N GLN A 75 -3.40 10.06 15.46
CA GLN A 75 -2.59 9.10 16.17
C GLN A 75 -3.39 8.56 17.34
N ASN A 76 -3.45 7.23 17.46
CA ASN A 76 -4.09 6.53 18.57
C ASN A 76 -3.14 5.43 19.11
N GLU A 77 -3.66 4.53 19.94
CA GLU A 77 -2.87 3.44 20.54
C GLU A 77 -2.32 2.45 19.49
N ASP A 78 -3.05 2.28 18.38
CA ASP A 78 -2.66 1.37 17.29
C ASP A 78 -1.52 1.94 16.44
N GLY A 79 -1.39 3.26 16.39
CA GLY A 79 -0.34 3.96 15.66
C GLY A 79 -0.79 5.26 15.00
N PHE A 80 -0.06 5.65 13.97
CA PHE A 80 -0.31 6.86 13.19
C PHE A 80 -1.05 6.53 11.89
N PHE A 81 -2.05 7.36 11.56
CA PHE A 81 -2.93 7.16 10.44
C PHE A 81 -3.09 8.46 9.66
N ALA A 82 -3.01 8.37 8.33
CA ALA A 82 -3.22 9.50 7.45
C ALA A 82 -4.40 9.24 6.51
N ARG A 83 -5.15 10.30 6.20
CA ARG A 83 -6.27 10.24 5.26
C ARG A 83 -5.76 9.88 3.88
N VAL A 84 -6.40 8.89 3.27
CA VAL A 84 -6.26 8.61 1.83
C VAL A 84 -7.39 9.29 1.09
N GLU A 85 -7.13 9.75 -0.13
CA GLU A 85 -8.19 10.24 -1.01
C GLU A 85 -9.24 9.14 -1.18
N ALA A 86 -10.48 9.48 -0.83
CA ALA A 86 -11.57 8.53 -0.68
C ALA A 86 -11.96 7.96 -2.04
N GLY A 87 -11.42 6.79 -2.39
CA GLY A 87 -12.03 5.89 -3.35
C GLY A 87 -13.05 4.99 -2.66
N ASN A 88 -14.13 4.59 -3.36
CA ASN A 88 -15.20 3.72 -2.86
C ASN A 88 -14.76 2.28 -2.46
N SER A 89 -13.46 2.03 -2.28
CA SER A 89 -12.87 0.70 -2.34
C SER A 89 -11.95 0.35 -1.16
N TYR A 90 -11.64 1.29 -0.27
CA TYR A 90 -10.75 1.05 0.87
C TYR A 90 -11.06 2.02 2.02
N ASP A 91 -10.55 1.72 3.22
CA ASP A 91 -10.78 2.58 4.39
C ASP A 91 -10.23 3.99 4.15
N SER A 92 -10.93 5.01 4.66
CA SER A 92 -10.55 6.43 4.47
C SER A 92 -9.23 6.84 5.11
N PHE A 93 -8.60 5.94 5.87
CA PHE A 93 -7.33 6.15 6.54
C PHE A 93 -6.39 4.98 6.31
N ALA A 94 -5.12 5.28 6.07
CA ALA A 94 -4.05 4.30 5.97
C ALA A 94 -3.14 4.39 7.20
N LYS A 95 -2.76 3.23 7.75
CA LYS A 95 -1.88 3.11 8.90
C LYS A 95 -0.42 3.20 8.46
N ARG A 96 0.39 4.00 9.12
CA ARG A 96 1.84 4.08 8.90
C ARG A 96 2.53 2.80 9.36
N ILE A 97 3.40 2.26 8.51
CA ILE A 97 4.22 1.06 8.75
C ILE A 97 5.71 1.35 8.77
N THR A 98 6.14 2.43 8.15
CA THR A 98 7.54 2.85 8.15
C THR A 98 7.58 4.36 8.22
N ASP A 99 8.34 4.86 9.20
CA ASP A 99 8.68 6.26 9.39
C ASP A 99 10.08 6.47 8.81
N GLY A 100 10.15 7.21 7.71
CA GLY A 100 11.37 7.43 6.93
C GLY A 100 11.78 8.89 6.91
N PRO A 101 13.07 9.21 6.72
CA PRO A 101 13.55 10.59 6.73
C PRO A 101 12.93 11.45 5.62
N ARG A 102 12.54 10.85 4.50
CA ARG A 102 11.85 11.54 3.39
C ARG A 102 10.63 10.79 2.89
N ILE A 103 10.56 9.46 3.03
CA ILE A 103 9.40 8.69 2.58
C ILE A 103 8.80 7.87 3.71
N ASP A 104 7.56 8.17 4.04
CA ASP A 104 6.73 7.37 4.93
C ASP A 104 5.92 6.35 4.13
N ARG A 105 5.74 5.16 4.71
CA ARG A 105 4.94 4.09 4.11
C ARG A 105 3.70 3.82 4.93
N PHE A 106 2.59 3.59 4.23
CA PHE A 106 1.29 3.34 4.82
C PHE A 106 0.61 2.13 4.18
N TYR A 107 -0.38 1.56 4.86
CA TYR A 107 -1.28 0.58 4.27
C TYR A 107 -2.72 0.76 4.74
N THR A 108 -3.66 0.39 3.89
CA THR A 108 -5.06 0.16 4.25
C THR A 108 -5.52 -1.19 3.72
N SER A 109 -6.67 -1.66 4.17
CA SER A 109 -7.28 -2.90 3.70
C SER A 109 -8.42 -2.59 2.74
N ARG A 110 -8.46 -3.33 1.64
CA ARG A 110 -9.62 -3.42 0.75
C ARG A 110 -10.26 -4.77 0.94
N THR A 111 -11.51 -4.78 1.40
CA THR A 111 -12.34 -5.98 1.44
C THR A 111 -13.20 -5.99 0.19
N THR A 112 -13.03 -7.00 -0.66
CA THR A 112 -13.91 -7.27 -1.79
C THR A 112 -14.84 -8.41 -1.44
N TYR A 113 -16.14 -8.18 -1.64
CA TYR A 113 -17.17 -9.20 -1.56
C TYR A 113 -17.44 -9.68 -2.98
N ASP A 114 -17.01 -10.90 -3.29
CA ASP A 114 -17.35 -11.54 -4.55
C ASP A 114 -18.63 -12.36 -4.34
N TYR A 115 -19.73 -11.87 -4.90
CA TYR A 115 -21.02 -12.56 -4.99
C TYR A 115 -21.11 -13.37 -6.29
N GLY A 116 -20.04 -14.07 -6.65
CA GLY A 116 -20.00 -14.93 -7.81
C GLY A 116 -20.87 -16.17 -7.64
N TYR A 117 -22.03 -16.21 -8.31
CA TYR A 117 -22.77 -17.43 -8.66
C TYR A 117 -21.98 -18.24 -9.73
N GLY A 118 -20.73 -18.59 -9.43
CA GLY A 118 -19.85 -19.34 -10.32
C GLY A 118 -19.99 -20.83 -10.08
N TYR A 119 -20.40 -21.57 -11.11
CA TYR A 119 -20.48 -23.03 -11.12
C TYR A 119 -19.08 -23.63 -10.89
N ASN A 120 -18.80 -24.01 -9.64
CA ASN A 120 -17.60 -24.74 -9.26
C ASN A 120 -17.89 -26.25 -9.41
N PRO A 121 -17.09 -27.03 -10.17
CA PRO A 121 -17.32 -28.47 -10.38
C PRO A 121 -17.30 -29.33 -9.09
N TYR A 122 -17.00 -28.73 -7.93
CA TYR A 122 -16.97 -29.39 -6.62
C TYR A 122 -17.92 -28.78 -5.55
N GLY A 123 -18.99 -28.08 -5.96
CA GLY A 123 -20.11 -27.73 -5.06
C GLY A 123 -20.32 -26.24 -4.79
N TYR A 124 -21.47 -25.93 -4.16
CA TYR A 124 -22.02 -24.58 -3.89
C TYR A 124 -20.96 -23.63 -3.29
N GLY A 125 -20.49 -22.68 -4.10
CA GLY A 125 -19.56 -21.64 -3.69
C GLY A 125 -20.29 -20.55 -2.91
N GLY A 126 -20.13 -20.54 -1.59
CA GLY A 126 -20.58 -19.41 -0.75
C GLY A 126 -19.82 -18.11 -1.07
N PRO A 127 -20.33 -16.95 -0.62
CA PRO A 127 -19.71 -15.65 -0.88
C PRO A 127 -18.25 -15.66 -0.42
N ARG A 128 -17.33 -15.35 -1.34
CA ARG A 128 -15.91 -15.29 -1.05
C ARG A 128 -15.56 -13.86 -0.65
N THR A 129 -15.08 -13.71 0.58
CA THR A 129 -14.48 -12.45 1.03
C THR A 129 -12.98 -12.53 0.77
N SER A 130 -12.45 -11.54 0.06
CA SER A 130 -11.02 -11.40 -0.13
C SER A 130 -10.58 -10.06 0.45
N ARG A 131 -9.57 -10.09 1.32
CA ARG A 131 -8.99 -8.90 1.93
C ARG A 131 -7.59 -8.68 1.38
N LYS A 132 -7.41 -7.61 0.61
CA LYS A 132 -6.12 -7.21 0.03
C LYS A 132 -5.60 -5.97 0.75
N ARG A 133 -4.30 -5.95 1.07
CA ARG A 133 -3.63 -4.73 1.54
C ARG A 133 -3.29 -3.86 0.35
N ILE A 134 -3.61 -2.57 0.46
CA ILE A 134 -3.19 -1.53 -0.48
C ILE A 134 -2.15 -0.70 0.25
N TYR A 135 -1.01 -0.50 -0.40
CA TYR A 135 0.11 0.25 0.15
C TYR A 135 0.15 1.65 -0.45
N PHE A 136 0.53 2.61 0.37
CA PHE A 136 0.68 4.01 0.01
C PHE A 136 2.02 4.51 0.51
N PHE A 137 2.49 5.61 -0.07
CA PHE A 137 3.64 6.35 0.44
C PHE A 137 3.35 7.85 0.43
N SER A 138 4.02 8.58 1.33
CA SER A 138 4.10 10.04 1.30
C SER A 138 5.57 10.42 1.21
N LYS A 139 5.90 11.37 0.32
CA LYS A 139 7.25 11.92 0.18
C LYS A 139 7.25 13.34 0.73
N ASP A 140 8.22 13.65 1.60
CA ASP A 140 8.46 14.97 2.18
C ASP A 140 7.19 15.56 2.84
N GLU A 141 6.47 14.75 3.64
CA GLU A 141 5.19 15.09 4.27
C GLU A 141 4.05 15.51 3.31
N GLY A 142 4.21 15.18 2.02
CA GLY A 142 3.23 15.43 0.98
C GLY A 142 2.00 14.51 1.02
N PRO A 143 1.11 14.60 0.02
CA PRO A 143 -0.07 13.73 -0.07
C PRO A 143 0.31 12.25 -0.20
N LEU A 144 -0.63 11.38 0.14
CA LEU A 144 -0.44 9.93 -0.02
C LEU A 144 -0.68 9.50 -1.47
N TYR A 145 0.32 8.85 -2.04
CA TYR A 145 0.26 8.21 -3.34
C TYR A 145 0.20 6.69 -3.20
N ILE A 146 -0.43 6.02 -4.17
CA ILE A 146 -0.44 4.56 -4.22
C ILE A 146 1.00 4.07 -4.45
N MET A 147 1.42 3.04 -3.72
CA MET A 147 2.74 2.44 -3.84
C MET A 147 2.79 1.48 -5.05
N ASP A 148 2.79 2.06 -6.24
CA ASP A 148 2.99 1.37 -7.52
C ASP A 148 4.28 1.83 -8.20
N TYR A 149 4.62 1.19 -9.32
CA TYR A 149 5.85 1.49 -10.05
C TYR A 149 5.86 2.92 -10.58
N ASP A 150 4.75 3.41 -11.14
CA ASP A 150 4.70 4.70 -11.84
C ASP A 150 4.86 5.87 -10.85
N ASN A 151 4.16 5.81 -9.71
CA ASN A 151 4.30 6.82 -8.66
C ASN A 151 5.69 6.77 -8.00
N LEU A 152 6.24 5.58 -7.78
CA LEU A 152 7.59 5.44 -7.20
C LEU A 152 8.69 5.85 -8.17
N GLU A 153 8.55 5.60 -9.48
CA GLU A 153 9.50 6.04 -10.50
C GLU A 153 9.61 7.56 -10.51
N MET A 154 8.47 8.26 -10.41
CA MET A 154 8.45 9.71 -10.29
C MET A 154 9.03 10.19 -8.95
N ALA A 155 8.62 9.57 -7.84
CA ALA A 155 9.02 10.00 -6.51
C ALA A 155 10.50 9.70 -6.17
N LEU A 156 11.10 8.68 -6.78
CA LEU A 156 12.48 8.24 -6.53
C LEU A 156 13.45 8.63 -7.67
N ALA A 157 13.00 9.45 -8.62
CA ALA A 157 13.79 9.84 -9.81
C ALA A 157 15.11 10.53 -9.46
N ASP A 158 15.20 11.16 -8.29
CA ASP A 158 16.40 11.80 -7.74
C ASP A 158 17.43 10.82 -7.16
N ASN A 159 17.16 9.50 -7.18
CA ASN A 159 18.04 8.49 -6.62
C ASN A 159 18.34 7.34 -7.59
N ALA A 160 19.56 7.33 -8.13
CA ALA A 160 19.98 6.32 -9.11
C ALA A 160 19.94 4.87 -8.56
N SER A 161 20.20 4.66 -7.26
CA SER A 161 20.18 3.32 -6.64
C SER A 161 18.77 2.76 -6.52
N SER A 162 17.82 3.58 -6.09
CA SER A 162 16.40 3.23 -6.07
C SER A 162 15.86 2.99 -7.48
N MET A 163 16.23 3.84 -8.45
CA MET A 163 15.84 3.67 -9.85
C MET A 163 16.36 2.37 -10.47
N ALA A 164 17.55 1.91 -10.10
CA ALA A 164 18.06 0.61 -10.53
C ALA A 164 17.19 -0.55 -10.02
N LEU A 165 16.67 -0.47 -8.79
CA LEU A 165 15.76 -1.47 -8.23
C LEU A 165 14.38 -1.45 -8.92
N LEU A 166 13.86 -0.26 -9.22
CA LEU A 166 12.61 -0.10 -9.97
C LEU A 166 12.75 -0.67 -11.40
N SER A 167 13.84 -0.37 -12.11
CA SER A 167 14.10 -0.94 -13.45
C SER A 167 14.14 -2.48 -13.41
N ARG A 168 14.77 -3.06 -12.38
CA ARG A 168 14.75 -4.51 -12.16
C ARG A 168 13.36 -5.05 -11.83
N TYR A 169 12.50 -4.28 -11.17
CA TYR A 169 11.10 -4.66 -10.95
C TYR A 169 10.34 -4.73 -12.28
N LYS A 170 10.48 -3.72 -13.15
CA LYS A 170 9.84 -3.69 -14.47
C LYS A 170 10.28 -4.86 -15.36
N LYS A 171 11.58 -5.13 -15.43
CA LYS A 171 12.13 -6.27 -16.19
C LYS A 171 11.59 -7.60 -15.68
N ASP A 172 11.60 -7.80 -14.37
CA ASP A 172 11.07 -9.04 -13.78
C ASP A 172 9.57 -9.21 -14.03
N LYS A 173 8.78 -8.13 -13.99
CA LYS A 173 7.35 -8.19 -14.29
C LYS A 173 7.12 -8.67 -15.73
N LEU A 174 7.88 -8.14 -16.68
CA LEU A 174 7.82 -8.56 -18.09
C LEU A 174 8.24 -10.03 -18.26
N ILE A 175 9.34 -10.46 -17.63
CA ILE A 175 9.80 -11.85 -17.68
C ILE A 175 8.74 -12.78 -17.10
N ASN A 176 8.23 -12.48 -15.91
CA ASN A 176 7.20 -13.28 -15.26
C ASN A 176 5.95 -13.41 -16.15
N THR A 177 5.48 -12.31 -16.76
CA THR A 177 4.35 -12.35 -17.69
C THR A 177 4.65 -13.22 -18.91
N GLY A 178 5.83 -13.07 -19.53
CA GLY A 178 6.23 -13.89 -20.67
C GLY A 178 6.30 -15.37 -20.33
N VAL A 179 6.94 -15.72 -19.20
CA VAL A 179 7.05 -17.11 -18.71
C VAL A 179 5.67 -17.71 -18.43
N SER A 180 4.76 -16.95 -17.81
CA SER A 180 3.38 -17.41 -17.58
C SER A 180 2.62 -17.67 -18.87
N ILE A 181 2.75 -16.79 -19.88
CA ILE A 181 2.11 -16.98 -21.19
C ILE A 181 2.66 -18.24 -21.87
N VAL A 182 3.98 -18.42 -21.88
CA VAL A 182 4.62 -19.62 -22.46
C VAL A 182 4.19 -20.89 -21.71
N GLY A 183 4.20 -20.88 -20.38
CA GLY A 183 3.77 -22.02 -19.57
C GLY A 183 2.31 -22.40 -19.80
N ALA A 184 1.41 -21.41 -19.86
CA ALA A 184 0.00 -21.63 -20.16
C ALA A 184 -0.21 -22.15 -21.59
N GLY A 185 0.53 -21.62 -22.57
CA GLY A 185 0.49 -22.09 -23.96
C GLY A 185 0.93 -23.54 -24.09
N LEU A 186 2.05 -23.91 -23.45
CA LEU A 186 2.55 -25.29 -23.43
C LEU A 186 1.57 -26.25 -22.75
N LEU A 187 0.93 -25.82 -21.65
CA LEU A 187 -0.12 -26.60 -21.01
C LEU A 187 -1.31 -26.83 -21.93
N ALA A 188 -1.80 -25.79 -22.60
CA ALA A 188 -2.94 -25.89 -23.51
C ALA A 188 -2.63 -26.81 -24.70
N VAL A 189 -1.48 -26.63 -25.36
CA VAL A 189 -1.05 -27.48 -26.48
C VAL A 189 -0.81 -28.92 -26.01
N GLY A 190 -0.18 -29.10 -24.85
CA GLY A 190 0.06 -30.41 -24.25
C GLY A 190 -1.24 -31.15 -23.92
N ALA A 191 -2.25 -30.46 -23.41
CA ALA A 191 -3.57 -31.03 -23.15
C ALA A 191 -4.30 -31.44 -24.44
N ILE A 192 -4.32 -30.56 -25.46
CA ILE A 192 -4.93 -30.88 -26.76
C ILE A 192 -4.26 -32.10 -27.39
N LYS A 193 -2.92 -32.14 -27.38
CA LYS A 193 -2.16 -33.26 -27.92
C LYS A 193 -2.43 -34.55 -27.13
N SER A 194 -2.50 -34.46 -25.80
CA SER A 194 -2.78 -35.62 -24.94
C SER A 194 -4.17 -36.22 -25.18
N VAL A 195 -5.17 -35.40 -25.53
CA VAL A 195 -6.53 -35.84 -25.90
C VAL A 195 -6.55 -36.42 -27.31
N ASN A 196 -5.81 -35.84 -28.26
CA ASN A 196 -5.76 -36.37 -29.63
C ASN A 196 -4.96 -37.69 -29.74
N ASP A 197 -3.93 -37.85 -28.92
CA ASP A 197 -3.08 -39.04 -28.87
C ASP A 197 -3.62 -40.12 -27.90
N SER A 198 -4.75 -39.90 -27.23
CA SER A 198 -5.38 -40.92 -26.38
C SER A 198 -6.03 -41.98 -27.26
N GLN A 199 -5.45 -43.19 -27.28
CA GLN A 199 -6.03 -44.35 -27.94
C GLN A 199 -6.80 -45.21 -26.94
N GLU A 200 -8.03 -45.56 -27.31
CA GLU A 200 -8.84 -46.54 -26.61
C GLU A 200 -8.40 -47.95 -27.05
N VAL A 201 -7.77 -48.69 -26.14
CA VAL A 201 -7.35 -50.08 -26.39
C VAL A 201 -8.09 -50.96 -25.38
N ASN A 202 -8.96 -51.85 -25.89
CA ASN A 202 -9.73 -52.83 -25.12
C ASN A 202 -10.49 -52.26 -23.90
N GLY A 203 -11.26 -51.18 -24.08
CA GLY A 203 -12.12 -50.60 -23.02
C GLY A 203 -11.36 -49.93 -21.88
N SER A 204 -10.05 -49.75 -22.02
CA SER A 204 -9.21 -48.95 -21.13
C SER A 204 -8.63 -47.76 -21.91
N THR A 205 -8.99 -46.54 -21.49
CA THR A 205 -8.42 -45.32 -22.06
C THR A 205 -7.01 -45.13 -21.51
N SER A 206 -5.98 -45.42 -22.32
CA SER A 206 -4.60 -45.07 -21.96
C SER A 206 -4.35 -43.61 -22.34
N VAL A 207 -4.26 -42.73 -21.34
CA VAL A 207 -3.99 -41.31 -21.57
C VAL A 207 -2.48 -41.12 -21.71
N ASN A 208 -2.01 -40.88 -22.94
CA ASN A 208 -0.61 -40.53 -23.18
C ASN A 208 -0.41 -39.02 -22.92
N ILE A 209 0.13 -38.68 -21.76
CA ILE A 209 0.35 -37.28 -21.37
C ILE A 209 1.53 -36.70 -22.14
N SER A 210 1.29 -35.63 -22.90
CA SER A 210 2.33 -34.97 -23.68
C SER A 210 3.46 -34.44 -22.78
N PRO A 211 4.75 -34.62 -23.15
CA PRO A 211 5.88 -33.98 -22.46
C PRO A 211 5.75 -32.46 -22.31
N MET A 212 5.02 -31.80 -23.22
CA MET A 212 4.75 -30.36 -23.15
C MET A 212 3.85 -29.99 -21.97
N MET A 213 2.95 -30.88 -21.55
CA MET A 213 2.10 -30.68 -20.38
C MET A 213 2.94 -30.70 -19.09
N TYR A 214 3.88 -31.63 -18.97
CA TYR A 214 4.82 -31.65 -17.83
C TYR A 214 5.74 -30.42 -17.85
N ALA A 215 6.24 -30.01 -19.02
CA ALA A 215 7.05 -28.81 -19.15
C ALA A 215 6.27 -27.54 -18.74
N GLY A 216 5.04 -27.38 -19.22
CA GLY A 216 4.17 -26.27 -18.86
C GLY A 216 3.86 -26.23 -17.36
N ALA A 217 3.53 -27.38 -16.76
CA ALA A 217 3.29 -27.51 -15.32
C ALA A 217 4.54 -27.19 -14.50
N GLY A 218 5.71 -27.67 -14.92
CA GLY A 218 6.99 -27.40 -14.27
C GLY A 218 7.36 -25.92 -14.30
N ILE A 219 7.17 -25.26 -15.44
CA ILE A 219 7.43 -23.81 -15.60
C ILE A 219 6.53 -22.99 -14.68
N LEU A 220 5.21 -23.25 -14.68
CA LEU A 220 4.28 -22.51 -13.82
C LEU A 220 4.49 -22.82 -12.34
N GLY A 221 4.81 -24.07 -11.99
CA GLY A 221 5.14 -24.47 -10.63
C GLY A 221 6.38 -23.74 -10.10
N ALA A 222 7.46 -23.71 -10.89
CA ALA A 222 8.67 -22.98 -10.55
C ALA A 222 8.39 -21.47 -10.38
N GLN A 223 7.58 -20.89 -11.26
CA GLN A 223 7.19 -19.48 -11.18
C GLN A 223 6.43 -19.15 -9.88
N LEU A 224 5.55 -20.04 -9.44
CA LEU A 224 4.76 -19.85 -8.21
C LEU A 224 5.66 -19.87 -6.97
N VAL A 225 6.59 -20.82 -6.90
CA VAL A 225 7.58 -20.92 -5.82
C VAL A 225 8.48 -19.68 -5.79
N ILE A 226 9.01 -19.25 -6.94
CA ILE A 226 9.86 -18.05 -7.01
C ILE A 226 9.09 -16.81 -6.55
N ASN A 227 7.83 -16.65 -6.97
CA ASN A 227 7.01 -15.51 -6.58
C ASN A 227 6.66 -15.50 -5.08
N LEU A 228 6.56 -16.66 -4.42
CA LEU A 228 6.31 -16.75 -2.97
C LEU A 228 7.49 -16.22 -2.13
N PHE A 229 8.72 -16.50 -2.55
CA PHE A 229 9.93 -16.11 -1.80
C PHE A 229 10.51 -14.75 -2.20
N LYS A 230 9.97 -14.12 -3.25
CA LYS A 230 10.48 -12.86 -3.76
C LYS A 230 10.07 -11.69 -2.86
N LYS A 231 11.07 -11.02 -2.28
CA LYS A 231 10.85 -9.75 -1.58
C LYS A 231 10.33 -8.69 -2.55
N ASP A 232 9.41 -7.85 -2.05
CA ASP A 232 8.87 -6.74 -2.83
C ASP A 232 9.98 -5.73 -3.17
N LYS A 233 10.27 -5.58 -4.46
CA LYS A 233 11.32 -4.67 -4.94
C LYS A 233 10.90 -3.20 -4.84
N LEU A 234 9.60 -2.90 -4.86
CA LEU A 234 9.10 -1.54 -4.66
C LEU A 234 9.40 -1.07 -3.24
N THR A 235 9.12 -1.93 -2.25
CA THR A 235 9.51 -1.71 -0.85
C THR A 235 11.02 -1.50 -0.70
N GLN A 236 11.85 -2.36 -1.31
CA GLN A 236 13.31 -2.21 -1.25
C GLN A 236 13.81 -0.89 -1.87
N ALA A 237 13.19 -0.42 -2.96
CA ALA A 237 13.56 0.85 -3.58
C ALA A 237 13.34 2.04 -2.63
N VAL A 238 12.23 2.02 -1.87
CA VAL A 238 11.94 3.02 -0.84
C VAL A 238 12.91 2.91 0.34
N GLU A 239 13.23 1.70 0.79
CA GLU A 239 14.19 1.47 1.88
C GLU A 239 15.59 1.99 1.53
N VAL A 240 16.08 1.72 0.31
CA VAL A 240 17.37 2.21 -0.17
C VAL A 240 17.40 3.73 -0.24
N TYR A 241 16.31 4.34 -0.72
CA TYR A 241 16.18 5.80 -0.78
C TYR A 241 16.31 6.43 0.61
N ASN A 242 15.51 5.93 1.56
CA ASN A 242 15.51 6.40 2.93
C ASN A 242 16.83 6.14 3.66
N TYR A 243 17.56 5.08 3.30
CA TYR A 243 18.85 4.76 3.91
C TYR A 243 19.97 5.70 3.47
N GLN A 244 20.06 6.01 2.17
CA GLN A 244 21.13 6.87 1.63
C GLN A 244 21.07 8.31 2.14
N LEU A 245 19.90 8.77 2.57
CA LEU A 245 19.72 10.11 3.15
C LEU A 245 20.12 10.22 4.63
N LYS A 246 20.30 9.08 5.32
CA LYS A 246 20.76 9.05 6.71
C LYS A 246 22.28 9.07 6.83
N GLN A 247 23.00 8.83 5.73
CA GLN A 247 24.46 8.89 5.65
C GLN A 247 24.91 10.30 5.31
#